data_AF-A0A813JEF6-F1
#
_entry.id   AF-A0A813JEF6-F1
#
_cell.length_a   1.000
_cell.length_b   1.000
_cell.length_c   1.000
_cell.angle_alpha   90.00
_cell.angle_beta   90.00
_cell.angle_gamma   90.00
#
_symmetry.space_group_name_H-M   'P 1'
#
loop_
_entity.id
_entity.type
_entity.pdbx_description
1 polymer ?
#
loop_
_entity_poly.entity_id
_entity_poly.type
_entity_poly.pdbx_seq_one_letter_code
_entity_poly.pdbx_strand_id
1 'polypeptide(L)'
;AEDEELKKRMRLQREAELAAFQAAEEAAKALANKPAEERAAAIQRSKIQELEDCIDQNKKDEAEAWLEKPPGKGCVRYTFKEEGTLGLRLSRDKPPWVLEVRDGSLAAKKAPRVPIAGVVMAVNGYDLGEDKLNQEIAIPFLKTRPVILDILWPADQGTPTINRA
;
A
#
# COMPACT_ATOMS: atom_id res chain seq x y z
N ALA A 1 -12.57 -41.77 -19.90
CA ALA A 1 -11.28 -41.12 -19.59
C ALA A 1 -11.46 -40.02 -18.56
N GLU A 2 -12.43 -39.11 -18.74
CA GLU A 2 -12.66 -37.96 -17.84
C GLU A 2 -13.13 -38.35 -16.42
N ASP A 3 -13.92 -39.42 -16.26
CA ASP A 3 -14.43 -39.86 -14.94
C ASP A 3 -13.32 -40.44 -14.02
N GLU A 4 -12.28 -41.04 -14.62
CA GLU A 4 -11.08 -41.51 -13.91
C GLU A 4 -10.24 -40.32 -13.40
N GLU A 5 -10.16 -39.26 -14.20
CA GLU A 5 -9.38 -38.07 -13.88
C GLU A 5 -10.02 -37.24 -12.76
N LEU A 6 -11.36 -37.16 -12.75
CA LEU A 6 -12.14 -36.53 -11.68
C LEU A 6 -11.98 -37.28 -10.35
N LYS A 7 -12.05 -38.61 -10.37
CA LYS A 7 -11.80 -39.47 -9.18
C LYS A 7 -10.38 -39.32 -8.64
N LYS A 8 -9.39 -39.18 -9.52
CA LYS A 8 -7.99 -38.93 -9.14
C LYS A 8 -7.84 -37.58 -8.44
N ARG A 9 -8.44 -36.51 -8.98
CA ARG A 9 -8.43 -35.17 -8.36
C ARG A 9 -9.09 -35.16 -6.98
N MET A 10 -10.25 -35.80 -6.84
CA MET A 10 -10.95 -35.91 -5.56
C MET A 10 -10.14 -36.66 -4.50
N ARG A 11 -9.41 -37.72 -4.88
CA ARG A 11 -8.51 -38.44 -3.95
C ARG A 11 -7.32 -37.59 -3.52
N LEU A 12 -6.66 -36.94 -4.47
CA LEU A 12 -5.56 -36.02 -4.20
C LEU A 12 -5.97 -34.87 -3.27
N GLN A 13 -7.17 -34.33 -3.47
CA GLN A 13 -7.70 -33.25 -2.64
C GLN A 13 -7.99 -33.72 -1.21
N ARG A 14 -8.54 -34.93 -1.04
CA ARG A 14 -8.77 -35.55 0.27
C ARG A 14 -7.48 -35.92 0.99
N GLU A 15 -6.48 -36.39 0.26
CA GLU A 15 -5.14 -36.67 0.80
C GLU A 15 -4.44 -35.39 1.24
N ALA A 16 -4.57 -34.30 0.48
CA ALA A 16 -4.06 -32.99 0.86
C ALA A 16 -4.75 -32.42 2.12
N GLU A 17 -6.07 -32.56 2.23
CA GLU A 17 -6.82 -32.16 3.44
C GLU A 17 -6.41 -32.98 4.67
N LEU A 18 -6.24 -34.30 4.53
CA LEU A 18 -5.78 -35.16 5.61
C LEU A 18 -4.35 -34.83 6.04
N ALA A 19 -3.45 -34.56 5.08
CA ALA A 19 -2.09 -34.13 5.37
C ALA A 19 -2.06 -32.78 6.09
N ALA A 20 -2.90 -31.82 5.67
CA ALA A 20 -3.03 -30.53 6.34
C ALA A 20 -3.57 -30.67 7.77
N PHE A 21 -4.55 -31.56 7.98
CA PHE A 21 -5.09 -31.83 9.31
C PHE A 21 -4.05 -32.47 10.24
N GLN A 22 -3.27 -33.44 9.74
CA GLN A 22 -2.20 -34.07 10.51
C GLN A 22 -1.06 -33.07 10.84
N ALA A 23 -0.69 -32.20 9.90
CA ALA A 23 0.29 -31.15 10.15
C ALA A 23 -0.18 -30.15 11.21
N ALA A 24 -1.47 -29.79 11.21
CA ALA A 24 -2.06 -28.92 12.22
C ALA A 24 -2.08 -29.60 13.61
N GLU A 25 -2.37 -30.90 13.68
CA GLU A 25 -2.37 -31.66 14.93
C GLU A 25 -0.94 -31.82 15.51
N GLU A 26 0.06 -32.06 14.66
CA GLU A 26 1.46 -32.11 15.09
C GLU A 26 1.96 -30.74 15.56
N ALA A 27 1.60 -29.65 14.87
CA ALA A 27 1.92 -28.30 15.32
C ALA A 27 1.30 -27.99 16.69
N ALA A 28 0.06 -28.43 16.94
CA ALA A 28 -0.62 -28.29 18.23
C ALA A 28 0.07 -29.09 19.35
N LYS A 29 0.50 -30.33 19.08
CA LYS A 29 1.24 -31.17 20.04
C LYS A 29 2.64 -30.62 20.32
N ALA A 30 3.34 -30.10 19.31
CA ALA A 30 4.64 -29.45 19.47
C ALA A 30 4.54 -28.20 20.34
N LEU A 31 3.47 -27.40 20.18
CA LEU A 31 3.18 -26.26 21.04
C LEU A 31 2.87 -26.69 22.49
N ALA A 32 2.24 -27.85 22.66
CA ALA A 32 1.89 -28.42 23.97
C ALA A 32 3.05 -29.05 24.75
N ASN A 33 4.25 -29.16 24.17
CA ASN A 33 5.47 -29.66 24.86
C ASN A 33 6.47 -28.55 25.24
N LYS A 34 6.23 -27.30 24.84
CA LYS A 34 7.10 -26.16 25.18
C LYS A 34 6.91 -25.72 26.63
N PRO A 35 7.91 -25.13 27.31
CA PRO A 35 7.72 -24.54 28.63
C PRO A 35 6.65 -23.44 28.59
N ALA A 36 5.91 -23.25 29.69
CA ALA A 36 4.75 -22.34 29.76
C ALA A 36 5.09 -20.90 29.31
N GLU A 37 6.33 -20.46 29.55
CA GLU A 37 6.85 -19.16 29.18
C GLU A 37 7.02 -18.99 27.65
N GLU A 38 7.45 -20.05 26.95
CA GLU A 38 7.62 -20.04 25.50
C GLU A 38 6.26 -20.16 24.76
N ARG A 39 5.27 -20.82 25.37
CA ARG A 39 3.88 -20.80 24.89
C ARG A 39 3.24 -19.43 25.06
N ALA A 40 3.43 -18.79 26.21
CA ALA A 40 2.94 -17.44 26.46
C ALA A 40 3.56 -16.44 25.46
N ALA A 41 4.87 -16.55 25.20
CA ALA A 41 5.55 -15.72 24.20
C ALA A 41 5.06 -15.99 22.76
N ALA A 42 4.79 -17.24 22.39
CA ALA A 42 4.26 -17.58 21.06
C ALA A 42 2.81 -17.09 20.87
N ILE A 43 1.96 -17.20 21.89
CA ILE A 43 0.59 -16.68 21.89
C ILE A 43 0.60 -15.14 21.83
N GLN A 44 1.51 -14.49 22.57
CA GLN A 44 1.65 -13.03 22.49
C GLN A 44 2.16 -12.58 21.11
N ARG A 45 3.15 -13.26 20.53
CA ARG A 45 3.66 -12.93 19.18
C ARG A 45 2.60 -13.10 18.10
N SER A 46 1.85 -14.20 18.11
CA SER A 46 0.74 -14.40 17.15
C SER A 46 -0.33 -13.32 17.30
N LYS A 47 -0.69 -12.95 18.54
CA LYS A 47 -1.67 -11.90 18.78
C LYS A 47 -1.19 -10.50 18.37
N ILE A 48 0.11 -10.21 18.53
CA ILE A 48 0.73 -8.97 18.02
C ILE A 48 0.70 -8.96 16.49
N GLN A 49 1.05 -10.06 15.83
CA GLN A 49 1.01 -10.17 14.37
C GLN A 49 -0.42 -9.98 13.82
N GLU A 50 -1.42 -10.62 14.44
CA GLU A 50 -2.83 -10.45 14.06
C GLU A 50 -3.29 -8.98 14.21
N LEU A 51 -2.84 -8.29 15.26
CA LEU A 51 -3.12 -6.87 15.47
C LEU A 51 -2.43 -6.00 14.41
N GLU A 52 -1.17 -6.29 14.07
CA GLU A 52 -0.42 -5.60 13.00
C GLU A 52 -1.10 -5.78 11.65
N ASP A 53 -1.50 -7.00 11.30
CA ASP A 53 -2.20 -7.31 10.05
C ASP A 53 -3.58 -6.59 9.99
N CYS A 54 -4.29 -6.50 11.11
CA CYS A 54 -5.54 -5.73 11.19
C CYS A 54 -5.32 -4.23 11.00
N ILE A 55 -4.26 -3.67 11.58
CA ILE A 55 -3.90 -2.25 11.40
C ILE A 55 -3.55 -1.98 9.94
N ASP A 56 -2.79 -2.87 9.30
CA ASP A 56 -2.41 -2.75 7.89
C ASP A 56 -3.63 -2.83 6.98
N GLN A 57 -4.61 -3.68 7.29
CA GLN A 57 -5.85 -3.77 6.55
C GLN A 57 -6.70 -2.51 6.71
N ASN A 58 -6.91 -2.02 7.93
CA ASN A 58 -7.65 -0.78 8.17
C ASN A 58 -7.05 0.40 7.41
N LYS A 59 -5.71 0.49 7.36
CA LYS A 59 -5.01 1.55 6.62
C LYS A 59 -5.19 1.44 5.11
N LYS A 60 -5.29 0.23 4.56
CA LYS A 60 -5.64 0.04 3.14
C LYS A 60 -7.06 0.52 2.87
N ASP A 61 -8.00 0.15 3.73
CA ASP A 61 -9.40 0.55 3.60
C ASP A 61 -9.54 2.09 3.69
N GLU A 62 -8.79 2.73 4.59
CA GLU A 62 -8.70 4.20 4.69
C GLU A 62 -8.11 4.83 3.41
N ALA A 63 -7.07 4.24 2.85
CA ALA A 63 -6.44 4.72 1.62
C ALA A 63 -7.39 4.57 0.41
N GLU A 64 -8.13 3.47 0.32
CA GLU A 64 -9.16 3.28 -0.70
C GLU A 64 -10.28 4.32 -0.56
N ALA A 65 -10.77 4.52 0.67
CA ALA A 65 -11.78 5.54 0.97
C ALA A 65 -11.29 6.98 0.68
N TRP A 66 -9.99 7.25 0.77
CA TRP A 66 -9.39 8.52 0.36
C TRP A 66 -9.43 8.70 -1.16
N LEU A 67 -9.11 7.64 -1.92
CA LEU A 67 -9.08 7.67 -3.38
C LEU A 67 -10.49 7.79 -3.99
N GLU A 68 -11.53 7.32 -3.31
CA GLU A 68 -12.93 7.51 -3.72
C GLU A 68 -13.36 8.98 -3.62
N LYS A 69 -12.81 9.72 -2.65
CA LYS A 69 -13.14 11.15 -2.47
C LYS A 69 -12.45 11.97 -3.56
N PRO A 70 -13.12 13.00 -4.11
CA PRO A 70 -12.46 13.95 -5.00
C PRO A 70 -11.37 14.71 -4.22
N PRO A 71 -10.26 15.09 -4.88
CA PRO A 71 -9.21 15.86 -4.23
C PRO A 71 -9.77 17.19 -3.69
N GLY A 72 -9.28 17.60 -2.52
CA GLY A 72 -9.69 18.83 -1.87
C GLY A 72 -9.38 20.10 -2.69
N LYS A 73 -9.94 21.23 -2.28
CA LYS A 73 -9.73 22.52 -2.96
C LYS A 73 -8.24 22.86 -3.03
N GLY A 74 -7.76 23.18 -4.24
CA GLY A 74 -6.35 23.49 -4.49
C GLY A 74 -5.43 22.27 -4.55
N CYS A 75 -5.96 21.05 -4.38
CA CYS A 75 -5.20 19.82 -4.55
C CYS A 75 -5.43 19.24 -5.95
N VAL A 76 -4.36 18.73 -6.56
CA VAL A 76 -4.39 18.07 -7.87
C VAL A 76 -3.98 16.62 -7.71
N ARG A 77 -4.86 15.71 -8.13
CA ARG A 77 -4.62 14.28 -8.15
C ARG A 77 -3.94 13.87 -9.45
N TYR A 78 -2.70 13.41 -9.34
CA TYR A 78 -1.92 12.89 -10.45
C TYR A 78 -1.90 11.37 -10.45
N THR A 79 -2.20 10.74 -11.60
CA THR A 79 -2.10 9.28 -11.74
C THR A 79 -1.01 8.92 -12.75
N PHE A 80 -0.03 8.15 -12.31
CA PHE A 80 1.09 7.64 -13.11
C PHE A 80 0.91 6.14 -13.34
N LYS A 81 0.35 5.78 -14.49
CA LYS A 81 0.14 4.38 -14.88
C LYS A 81 1.36 3.78 -15.57
N GLU A 82 2.16 4.62 -16.23
CA GLU A 82 3.32 4.20 -17.01
C GLU A 82 4.48 3.74 -16.12
N GLU A 83 5.15 2.67 -16.57
CA GLU A 83 6.42 2.25 -16.00
C GLU A 83 7.51 3.26 -16.36
N GLY A 84 8.34 3.63 -15.38
CA GLY A 84 9.37 4.65 -15.56
C GLY A 84 9.60 5.48 -14.30
N THR A 85 10.63 6.32 -14.31
CA THR A 85 10.96 7.16 -13.16
C THR A 85 10.00 8.36 -13.06
N LEU A 86 9.47 8.60 -11.86
CA LEU A 86 8.66 9.81 -11.60
C LEU A 86 9.50 11.08 -11.78
N GLY A 87 10.80 11.02 -11.50
CA GLY A 87 11.71 12.17 -11.60
C GLY A 87 11.46 13.27 -10.58
N LEU A 88 10.78 12.93 -9.47
CA LEU A 88 10.50 13.84 -8.37
C LEU A 88 11.58 13.72 -7.30
N ARG A 89 12.02 14.87 -6.79
CA ARG A 89 12.77 14.95 -5.52
C ARG A 89 11.84 15.53 -4.47
N LEU A 90 11.60 14.77 -3.41
CA LEU A 90 10.76 15.20 -2.29
C LEU A 90 11.62 15.71 -1.14
N SER A 91 11.11 16.67 -0.37
CA SER A 91 11.74 17.10 0.88
C SER A 91 11.62 16.03 1.96
N ARG A 92 12.32 16.25 3.07
CA ARG A 92 12.23 15.40 4.26
C ARG A 92 11.19 15.90 5.28
N ASP A 93 10.45 16.95 4.92
CA ASP A 93 9.43 17.56 5.77
C ASP A 93 8.18 16.67 5.86
N LYS A 94 7.28 17.03 6.78
CA LYS A 94 6.01 16.35 7.01
C LYS A 94 4.88 17.38 6.98
N PRO A 95 4.00 17.36 5.96
CA PRO A 95 4.09 16.56 4.72
C PRO A 95 5.29 16.95 3.83
N PRO A 96 5.81 16.02 2.99
CA PRO A 96 6.90 16.32 2.09
C PRO A 96 6.43 17.20 0.92
N TRP A 97 7.26 18.13 0.46
CA TRP A 97 6.98 18.93 -0.73
C TRP A 97 7.94 18.60 -1.89
N VAL A 98 7.53 18.96 -3.11
CA VAL A 98 8.32 18.74 -4.32
C VAL A 98 9.45 19.78 -4.41
N LEU A 99 10.69 19.33 -4.30
CA LEU A 99 11.88 20.17 -4.45
C LEU A 99 12.31 20.33 -5.91
N GLU A 100 12.17 19.27 -6.70
CA GLU A 100 12.68 19.22 -8.07
C GLU A 100 11.80 18.29 -8.91
N VAL A 101 11.58 18.67 -10.17
CA VAL A 101 10.94 17.85 -11.19
C VAL A 101 11.87 17.75 -12.39
N ARG A 102 12.53 16.60 -12.54
CA ARG A 102 13.51 16.37 -13.62
C ARG A 102 12.85 16.41 -14.98
N ASP A 103 13.47 17.10 -15.93
CA ASP A 103 12.98 17.13 -17.31
C ASP A 103 13.07 15.74 -17.96
N GLY A 104 12.11 15.43 -18.86
CA GLY A 104 11.98 14.12 -19.50
C GLY A 104 11.35 13.03 -18.63
N SER A 105 11.12 13.27 -17.33
CA SER A 105 10.46 12.34 -16.41
C SER A 105 8.94 12.24 -16.61
N LEU A 106 8.31 11.24 -15.98
CA LEU A 106 6.85 11.11 -16.01
C LEU A 106 6.14 12.31 -15.36
N ALA A 107 6.68 12.87 -14.27
CA ALA A 107 6.10 14.05 -13.61
C ALA A 107 6.19 15.32 -14.48
N ALA A 108 7.28 15.48 -15.24
CA ALA A 108 7.44 16.61 -16.14
C ALA A 108 6.47 16.58 -17.34
N LYS A 109 6.03 15.38 -17.76
CA LYS A 109 5.13 15.17 -18.90
C LYS A 109 3.65 15.33 -18.58
N LYS A 110 3.28 15.47 -17.30
CA LYS A 110 1.87 15.67 -16.91
C LYS A 110 1.36 17.03 -17.34
N ALA A 111 0.05 17.09 -17.59
CA ALA A 111 -0.70 18.31 -17.86
C ALA A 111 -1.86 18.40 -16.84
N PRO A 112 -1.84 19.36 -15.90
CA PRO A 112 -0.78 20.35 -15.67
C PRO A 112 0.54 19.69 -15.20
N ARG A 113 1.68 20.38 -15.35
CA ARG A 113 2.99 19.87 -14.87
C ARG A 113 2.96 19.80 -13.34
N VAL A 114 3.56 18.77 -12.75
CA VAL A 114 3.71 18.69 -11.29
C VAL A 114 4.44 19.94 -10.78
N PRO A 115 3.85 20.72 -9.85
CA PRO A 115 4.43 21.98 -9.42
C PRO A 115 5.62 21.75 -8.49
N ILE A 116 6.68 22.52 -8.70
CA ILE A 116 7.74 22.69 -7.70
C ILE A 116 7.14 23.46 -6.52
N ALA A 117 7.55 23.10 -5.31
CA ALA A 117 6.97 23.54 -4.03
C ALA A 117 5.54 23.07 -3.75
N GLY A 118 4.96 22.20 -4.60
CA GLY A 118 3.70 21.52 -4.30
C GLY A 118 3.87 20.57 -3.11
N VAL A 119 2.93 20.61 -2.16
CA VAL A 119 2.96 19.76 -0.96
C VAL A 119 2.27 18.43 -1.28
N VAL A 120 2.96 17.31 -1.06
CA VAL A 120 2.38 15.98 -1.31
C VAL A 120 1.53 15.59 -0.11
N MET A 121 0.22 15.63 -0.29
CA MET A 121 -0.76 15.33 0.75
C MET A 121 -1.02 13.83 0.88
N ALA A 122 -1.02 13.08 -0.23
CA ALA A 122 -1.19 11.62 -0.17
C ALA A 122 -0.47 10.90 -1.31
N VAL A 123 -0.12 9.63 -1.06
CA VAL A 123 0.42 8.69 -2.05
C VAL A 123 -0.45 7.44 -2.03
N ASN A 124 -1.06 7.08 -3.16
CA ASN A 124 -1.99 5.94 -3.27
C ASN A 124 -3.10 5.95 -2.22
N GLY A 125 -3.54 7.14 -1.79
CA GLY A 125 -4.57 7.29 -0.76
C GLY A 125 -4.05 7.34 0.67
N TYR A 126 -2.80 6.95 0.91
CA TYR A 126 -2.17 7.10 2.22
C TYR A 126 -1.85 8.56 2.48
N ASP A 127 -2.53 9.15 3.47
CA ASP A 127 -2.32 10.53 3.92
C ASP A 127 -0.91 10.69 4.50
N LEU A 128 -0.18 11.67 3.97
CA LEU A 128 1.19 12.02 4.34
C LEU A 128 1.28 13.20 5.31
N GLY A 129 0.18 13.61 5.94
CA GLY A 129 0.12 14.70 6.91
C GLY A 129 1.03 14.51 8.14
N GLU A 130 0.44 14.53 9.34
CA GLU A 130 1.24 14.51 10.58
C GLU A 130 1.72 13.10 10.97
N ASP A 131 1.10 12.06 10.41
CA ASP A 131 1.35 10.66 10.76
C ASP A 131 2.62 10.10 10.11
N LYS A 132 3.71 10.04 10.88
CA LYS A 132 4.99 9.48 10.43
C LYS A 132 4.86 8.05 9.91
N LEU A 133 3.97 7.26 10.48
CA LEU A 133 3.74 5.87 10.14
C LEU A 133 3.21 5.72 8.70
N ASN A 134 2.34 6.63 8.27
CA ASN A 134 1.79 6.60 6.91
C ASN A 134 2.86 6.95 5.87
N GLN A 135 3.82 7.83 6.21
CA GLN A 135 4.92 8.16 5.32
C GLN A 135 5.86 6.97 5.06
N GLU A 136 6.16 6.17 6.08
CA GLU A 136 7.00 4.97 5.93
C GLU A 136 6.34 3.91 5.05
N ILE A 137 5.01 3.80 5.11
CA ILE A 137 4.21 2.90 4.30
C ILE A 137 4.06 3.44 2.86
N ALA A 138 3.82 4.73 2.70
CA ALA A 138 3.56 5.41 1.43
C ALA A 138 4.78 5.51 0.50
N ILE A 139 5.97 5.81 1.04
CA ILE A 139 7.19 6.02 0.22
C ILE A 139 7.53 4.80 -0.66
N PRO A 140 7.48 3.55 -0.17
CA PRO A 140 7.65 2.36 -0.99
C PRO A 140 6.71 2.31 -2.20
N PHE A 141 5.47 2.76 -2.06
CA PHE A 141 4.48 2.74 -3.15
C PHE A 141 4.84 3.66 -4.33
N LEU A 142 5.75 4.62 -4.15
CA LEU A 142 6.28 5.42 -5.26
C LEU A 142 7.01 4.57 -6.31
N LYS A 143 7.44 3.35 -5.96
CA LYS A 143 8.06 2.39 -6.88
C LYS A 143 7.04 1.49 -7.58
N THR A 144 5.90 1.24 -6.94
CA THR A 144 4.83 0.39 -7.48
C THR A 144 4.00 1.17 -8.49
N ARG A 145 3.44 0.54 -9.50
CA ARG A 145 2.56 1.18 -10.48
C ARG A 145 1.16 0.56 -10.38
N PRO A 146 0.08 1.35 -10.51
CA PRO A 146 0.05 2.80 -10.69
C PRO A 146 0.44 3.59 -9.40
N VAL A 147 0.97 4.80 -9.57
CA VAL A 147 1.15 5.76 -8.46
C VAL A 147 0.12 6.87 -8.58
N ILE A 148 -0.59 7.16 -7.52
CA ILE A 148 -1.51 8.28 -7.38
C ILE A 148 -0.92 9.25 -6.37
N LEU A 149 -0.70 10.50 -6.77
CA LEU A 149 -0.21 11.56 -5.89
C LEU A 149 -1.26 12.65 -5.77
N ASP A 150 -1.64 12.98 -4.55
CA ASP A 150 -2.44 14.16 -4.27
C ASP A 150 -1.49 15.27 -3.85
N ILE A 151 -1.39 16.32 -4.66
CA ILE A 151 -0.45 17.42 -4.47
C ILE A 151 -1.21 18.72 -4.29
N LEU A 152 -1.06 19.36 -3.14
CA LEU A 152 -1.55 20.70 -2.88
C LEU A 152 -0.75 21.70 -3.73
N TRP A 153 -1.47 22.46 -4.54
CA TRP A 153 -0.89 23.47 -5.42
C TRP A 153 -0.33 24.63 -4.59
N PRO A 154 0.88 25.10 -4.88
CA PRO A 154 1.47 26.21 -4.16
C PRO A 154 0.70 27.50 -4.48
N ALA A 155 0.43 28.31 -3.45
CA ALA A 155 -0.49 29.46 -3.54
C ALA A 155 0.03 30.60 -4.43
N ASP A 156 1.34 30.66 -4.64
CA ASP A 156 2.06 31.66 -5.42
C ASP A 156 1.97 31.44 -6.94
N GLN A 157 1.66 30.22 -7.40
CA GLN A 157 1.67 29.88 -8.84
C GLN A 157 0.32 30.03 -9.54
N GLY A 158 -0.74 30.41 -8.81
CA GLY A 158 -2.12 30.40 -9.31
C GLY A 158 -2.63 28.97 -9.55
N THR A 159 -3.89 28.68 -9.21
CA THR A 159 -4.47 27.34 -9.43
C THR A 159 -4.54 27.02 -10.92
N PRO A 160 -4.05 25.86 -11.38
CA PRO A 160 -4.04 25.52 -12.79
C PRO A 160 -5.47 25.27 -13.26
N THR A 161 -5.81 25.71 -14.46
CA THR A 161 -7.06 25.32 -15.11
C THR A 161 -6.94 23.86 -15.55
N ILE A 162 -7.52 22.94 -14.78
CA ILE A 162 -7.54 21.52 -15.13
C ILE A 162 -8.62 21.34 -16.21
N ASN A 163 -8.25 21.42 -17.48
CA ASN A 163 -9.11 21.00 -18.57
C ASN A 163 -9.23 19.48 -18.52
N ARG A 164 -10.35 18.98 -18.00
CA ARG A 164 -10.73 17.56 -18.15
C ARG A 164 -11.06 17.36 -19.64
N ALA A 165 -10.08 16.87 -20.40
CA ALA A 165 -10.32 16.29 -21.73
C ALA A 165 -10.99 14.92 -21.58
#